data_AF-A0A2V6KIP2-F1
#
_entry.id   AF-A0A2V6KIP2-F1
#
_cell.length_a   1.000
_cell.length_b   1.000
_cell.length_c   1.000
_cell.angle_alpha   90.00
_cell.angle_beta   90.00
_cell.angle_gamma   90.00
#
_symmetry.space_group_name_H-M   'P 1'
#
loop_
_entity.id
_entity.type
_entity.pdbx_description
1 polymer ?
#
loop_
_entity_poly.entity_id
_entity_poly.type
_entity_poly.pdbx_seq_one_letter_code
_entity_poly.pdbx_strand_id
1 'polypeptide(L)'
;MPHSASIQWRGAEPRRPKMRRGPLLRLSFAIVLELFFFAALNLFDDWTLELMPVKFVAAAFLSGISYWIAASNFPPKDGFAAANKIDMRTRQQAVLFFAVAIALRVIALPLAPSDDLWRYEWEGKIQRAGFNPYLVAPDDPKLDALRRSFPESSKINHPNVRASFAPGAEILFRFFS
;
A
#
# COMPACT_ATOMS: atom_id res chain seq x y z
N MET A 1 27.41 -31.72 -71.69
CA MET A 1 27.50 -32.07 -70.25
C MET A 1 27.57 -30.77 -69.45
N PRO A 2 26.80 -30.63 -68.35
CA PRO A 2 26.27 -29.33 -67.92
C PRO A 2 27.16 -28.55 -66.94
N HIS A 3 26.87 -27.25 -66.89
CA HIS A 3 27.49 -26.18 -66.11
C HIS A 3 27.61 -26.44 -64.59
N SER A 4 28.76 -26.07 -64.03
CA SER A 4 29.02 -25.91 -62.60
C SER A 4 28.23 -24.71 -62.04
N ALA A 5 27.28 -24.97 -61.14
CA ALA A 5 26.59 -23.95 -60.37
C ALA A 5 27.41 -23.58 -59.12
N SER A 6 27.91 -22.36 -59.04
CA SER A 6 28.52 -21.79 -57.84
C SER A 6 27.43 -21.32 -56.88
N ILE A 7 27.32 -21.99 -55.73
CA ILE A 7 26.40 -21.59 -54.65
C ILE A 7 27.00 -20.38 -53.93
N GLN A 8 26.41 -19.21 -54.17
CA GLN A 8 26.79 -17.95 -53.52
C GLN A 8 26.07 -17.85 -52.17
N TRP A 9 26.77 -18.19 -51.08
CA TRP A 9 26.28 -18.02 -49.71
C TRP A 9 26.15 -16.53 -49.37
N ARG A 10 24.92 -16.01 -49.42
CA ARG A 10 24.60 -14.66 -48.93
C ARG A 10 24.36 -14.75 -47.42
N GLY A 11 25.38 -14.42 -46.64
CA GLY A 11 25.27 -14.30 -45.19
C GLY A 11 24.24 -13.22 -44.82
N ALA A 12 23.14 -13.63 -44.23
CA ALA A 12 22.19 -12.70 -43.62
C ALA A 12 22.78 -12.19 -42.30
N GLU A 13 23.16 -10.91 -42.24
CA GLU A 13 23.55 -10.30 -40.97
C GLU A 13 22.39 -10.34 -39.96
N PRO A 14 22.64 -10.71 -38.70
CA PRO A 14 21.62 -10.63 -37.66
C PRO A 14 21.31 -9.16 -37.36
N ARG A 15 20.13 -8.68 -37.79
CA ARG A 15 19.66 -7.33 -37.45
C ARG A 15 19.52 -7.22 -35.94
N ARG A 16 20.37 -6.41 -35.29
CA ARG A 16 20.19 -6.06 -33.87
C ARG A 16 18.80 -5.42 -33.68
N PRO A 17 18.00 -5.87 -32.70
CA PRO A 17 16.67 -5.30 -32.48
C PRO A 17 16.84 -3.83 -32.05
N LYS A 18 16.42 -2.92 -32.92
CA LYS A 18 16.38 -1.48 -32.64
C LYS A 18 15.31 -1.25 -31.58
N MET A 19 15.70 -1.04 -30.32
CA MET A 19 14.76 -0.70 -29.25
C MET A 19 13.95 0.54 -29.64
N ARG A 20 12.62 0.39 -29.74
CA ARG A 20 11.70 1.49 -30.05
C ARG A 20 11.73 2.47 -28.87
N ARG A 21 12.11 3.73 -29.11
CA ARG A 21 12.24 4.78 -28.07
C ARG A 21 10.90 5.26 -27.50
N GLY A 22 9.79 5.04 -28.21
CA GLY A 22 8.45 5.55 -27.84
C GLY A 22 7.90 5.03 -26.49
N PRO A 23 7.91 3.71 -26.23
CA PRO A 23 7.43 3.16 -24.96
C PRO A 23 8.22 3.60 -23.73
N LEU A 24 9.54 3.75 -23.86
CA LEU A 24 10.42 4.22 -22.78
C LEU A 24 10.12 5.66 -22.38
N LEU A 25 9.94 6.56 -23.36
CA LEU A 25 9.58 7.96 -23.10
C LEU A 25 8.23 8.10 -22.37
N ARG A 26 7.26 7.24 -22.70
CA ARG A 26 5.94 7.24 -22.05
C ARG A 26 5.99 6.74 -20.61
N LEU A 27 6.78 5.69 -20.35
CA LEU A 27 7.01 5.19 -19.00
C LEU A 27 7.76 6.21 -18.13
N SER A 28 8.80 6.84 -18.69
CA SER A 28 9.52 7.92 -18.00
C SER A 28 8.60 9.09 -17.64
N PHE A 29 7.68 9.45 -18.54
CA PHE A 29 6.69 10.49 -18.27
C PHE A 29 5.72 10.10 -17.14
N ALA A 30 5.25 8.85 -17.10
CA ALA A 30 4.39 8.35 -16.03
C ALA A 30 5.11 8.36 -14.67
N ILE A 31 6.37 7.90 -14.62
CA ILE A 31 7.19 7.91 -13.40
C ILE A 31 7.42 9.36 -12.91
N VAL A 32 7.69 10.30 -13.82
CA VAL A 32 7.86 11.71 -13.46
C VAL A 32 6.57 12.30 -12.88
N LEU A 33 5.41 11.98 -13.46
CA LEU A 33 4.11 12.38 -12.92
C LEU A 33 3.84 11.79 -11.55
N GLU A 34 4.18 10.52 -11.33
CA GLU A 34 4.02 9.83 -10.06
C GLU A 34 4.91 10.45 -8.98
N LEU A 35 6.18 10.71 -9.28
CA LEU A 35 7.10 11.42 -8.40
C LEU A 35 6.64 12.85 -8.10
N PHE A 36 6.06 13.54 -9.08
CA PHE A 36 5.48 14.88 -8.90
C PHE A 36 4.29 14.85 -7.93
N PHE A 37 3.35 13.92 -8.10
CA PHE A 37 2.21 13.79 -7.19
C PHE A 37 2.66 13.41 -5.77
N PHE A 38 3.64 12.52 -5.65
CA PHE A 38 4.21 12.16 -4.36
C PHE A 38 4.88 13.35 -3.67
N ALA A 39 5.65 14.15 -4.42
CA ALA A 39 6.23 15.39 -3.90
C ALA A 39 5.17 16.45 -3.55
N ALA A 40 4.08 16.52 -4.30
CA ALA A 40 2.97 17.41 -4.01
C ALA A 40 2.25 17.06 -2.70
N LEU A 41 2.25 15.79 -2.26
CA LEU A 41 1.72 15.41 -0.95
C LEU A 41 2.46 16.09 0.22
N ASN A 42 3.78 16.28 0.10
CA ASN A 42 4.58 17.02 1.10
C ASN A 42 4.23 18.52 1.15
N LEU A 43 3.57 19.08 0.13
CA LEU A 43 3.11 20.47 0.18
C LEU A 43 1.85 20.66 1.03
N PHE A 44 1.20 19.55 1.41
CA PHE A 44 -0.04 19.54 2.17
C PHE A 44 0.15 19.06 3.60
N ASP A 45 1.37 19.05 4.15
CA ASP A 45 1.79 18.39 5.41
C ASP A 45 1.13 18.90 6.72
N ASP A 46 -0.04 19.53 6.63
CA ASP A 46 -0.89 19.88 7.74
C ASP A 46 -2.11 18.94 7.81
N TRP A 47 -1.92 17.83 8.51
CA TRP A 47 -2.90 16.77 8.75
C TRP A 47 -4.09 17.23 9.61
N THR A 48 -4.13 18.49 10.04
CA THR A 48 -5.20 19.06 10.86
C THR A 48 -6.36 19.63 10.04
N LEU A 49 -6.21 19.74 8.71
CA LEU A 49 -7.24 20.28 7.82
C LEU A 49 -8.29 19.22 7.44
N GLU A 50 -9.57 19.50 7.64
CA GLU A 50 -10.69 18.61 7.27
C GLU A 50 -10.70 18.18 5.79
N LEU A 51 -10.08 18.99 4.91
CA LEU A 51 -10.01 18.74 3.47
C LEU A 51 -8.84 17.85 3.04
N MET A 52 -7.92 17.55 3.95
CA MET A 52 -6.69 16.80 3.67
C MET A 52 -6.96 15.34 3.22
N PRO A 53 -7.90 14.59 3.83
CA PRO A 53 -8.32 13.28 3.34
C PRO A 53 -8.88 13.32 1.91
N VAL A 54 -9.64 14.37 1.56
CA VAL A 54 -10.19 14.55 0.22
C VAL A 54 -9.09 14.81 -0.81
N LYS A 55 -8.11 15.65 -0.48
CA LYS A 55 -6.94 15.92 -1.33
C LYS A 55 -6.09 14.67 -1.54
N PHE A 56 -5.87 13.88 -0.48
CA PHE A 56 -5.16 12.61 -0.55
C PHE A 56 -5.89 11.62 -1.47
N VAL A 57 -7.20 11.43 -1.27
CA VAL A 57 -8.01 10.55 -2.10
C VAL A 57 -7.99 10.99 -3.56
N ALA A 58 -8.14 12.30 -3.84
CA ALA A 58 -8.06 12.83 -5.19
C ALA A 58 -6.68 12.59 -5.83
N ALA A 59 -5.59 12.82 -5.11
CA ALA A 59 -4.23 12.56 -5.59
C ALA A 59 -4.01 11.05 -5.85
N ALA A 60 -4.53 10.18 -4.98
CA ALA A 60 -4.46 8.73 -5.16
C ALA A 60 -5.24 8.26 -6.41
N PHE A 61 -6.45 8.81 -6.64
CA PHE A 61 -7.21 8.52 -7.86
C PHE A 61 -6.51 9.03 -9.12
N LEU A 62 -5.97 10.26 -9.10
CA LEU A 62 -5.24 10.82 -10.23
C LEU A 62 -3.97 10.01 -10.55
N SER A 63 -3.23 9.60 -9.52
CA SER A 63 -2.09 8.68 -9.65
C SER A 63 -2.52 7.33 -10.23
N GLY A 64 -3.60 6.73 -9.71
CA GLY A 64 -4.15 5.47 -10.21
C GLY A 64 -4.65 5.54 -11.66
N ILE A 65 -5.30 6.63 -12.05
CA ILE A 65 -5.72 6.89 -13.44
C ILE A 65 -4.51 7.07 -14.34
N SER A 66 -3.49 7.84 -13.92
CA SER A 66 -2.24 8.00 -14.65
C SER A 66 -1.54 6.65 -14.87
N TYR A 67 -1.46 5.82 -13.82
CA TYR A 67 -0.91 4.47 -13.90
C TYR A 67 -1.72 3.57 -14.83
N TRP A 68 -3.05 3.60 -14.75
CA TRP A 68 -3.93 2.81 -15.62
C TRP A 68 -3.86 3.25 -17.08
N ILE A 69 -3.78 4.55 -17.36
CA ILE A 69 -3.55 5.11 -18.69
C ILE A 69 -2.16 4.69 -19.20
N ALA A 70 -1.12 4.76 -18.36
CA ALA A 70 0.20 4.29 -18.73
C ALA A 70 0.18 2.79 -19.07
N ALA A 71 -0.44 1.96 -18.24
CA ALA A 71 -0.57 0.52 -18.42
C ALA A 71 -1.41 0.13 -19.64
N SER A 72 -2.52 0.83 -19.90
CA SER A 72 -3.40 0.56 -21.05
C SER A 72 -2.82 1.01 -22.39
N ASN A 73 -1.95 2.03 -22.40
CA ASN A 73 -1.20 2.46 -23.58
C ASN A 73 -0.04 1.51 -23.97
N PHE A 74 0.19 0.44 -23.22
CA PHE A 74 0.91 -0.74 -23.68
C PHE A 74 -0.10 -1.75 -24.26
N PRO A 75 -0.38 -1.74 -25.57
CA PRO A 75 -1.28 -2.74 -26.14
C PRO A 75 -0.69 -4.14 -25.86
N PRO A 76 -1.50 -5.11 -25.39
CA PRO A 76 -1.16 -6.52 -25.50
C PRO A 76 -1.30 -6.92 -26.97
N LYS A 77 -0.43 -6.35 -27.81
CA LYS A 77 -0.27 -6.75 -29.21
C LYS A 77 1.16 -7.26 -29.31
N ASP A 78 1.26 -8.54 -28.98
CA ASP A 78 2.35 -9.44 -29.36
C ASP A 78 3.76 -8.98 -28.94
N GLY A 79 4.00 -8.90 -27.62
CA GLY A 79 5.38 -8.91 -27.11
C GLY A 79 5.80 -7.80 -26.16
N PHE A 80 4.90 -7.21 -25.35
CA PHE A 80 5.33 -6.55 -24.10
C PHE A 80 4.62 -7.13 -22.88
N ALA A 81 3.29 -7.34 -22.90
CA ALA A 81 2.62 -8.20 -21.89
C ALA A 81 2.89 -9.70 -22.11
N ALA A 82 3.12 -10.11 -23.37
CA ALA A 82 3.56 -11.47 -23.72
C ALA A 82 5.09 -11.66 -23.65
N ALA A 83 5.89 -10.59 -23.76
CA ALA A 83 7.36 -10.65 -23.60
C ALA A 83 7.86 -10.29 -22.19
N ASN A 84 7.04 -9.61 -21.37
CA ASN A 84 7.20 -9.48 -19.92
C ASN A 84 6.25 -10.41 -19.17
N LYS A 85 5.86 -11.54 -19.75
CA LYS A 85 5.75 -12.73 -18.90
C LYS A 85 7.16 -12.95 -18.41
N ILE A 86 7.53 -12.34 -17.28
CA ILE A 86 8.69 -12.83 -16.56
C ILE A 86 8.27 -14.25 -16.21
N ASP A 87 8.80 -15.23 -16.95
CA ASP A 87 8.58 -16.64 -16.70
C ASP A 87 9.39 -17.00 -15.45
N MET A 88 9.00 -16.37 -14.35
CA MET A 88 9.51 -16.61 -13.02
C MET A 88 8.82 -17.86 -12.54
N ARG A 89 9.63 -18.88 -12.26
CA ARG A 89 9.16 -20.09 -11.61
C ARG A 89 8.38 -19.68 -10.35
N THR A 90 7.32 -20.39 -9.98
CA THR A 90 6.48 -20.10 -8.80
C THR A 90 7.32 -19.85 -7.54
N ARG A 91 8.46 -20.54 -7.41
CA ARG A 91 9.45 -20.33 -6.34
C ARG A 91 10.05 -18.92 -6.35
N GLN A 92 10.44 -18.38 -7.51
CA GLN A 92 10.98 -17.03 -7.63
C GLN A 92 9.92 -15.96 -7.35
N GLN A 93 8.67 -16.20 -7.75
CA GLN A 93 7.54 -15.32 -7.40
C GLN A 93 7.32 -15.28 -5.88
N ALA A 94 7.32 -16.45 -5.22
CA ALA A 94 7.22 -16.54 -3.78
C ALA A 94 8.40 -15.85 -3.08
N VAL A 95 9.64 -16.08 -3.53
CA VAL A 95 10.82 -15.41 -2.98
C VAL A 95 10.72 -13.91 -3.12
N LEU A 96 10.34 -13.39 -4.29
CA LEU A 96 10.18 -11.95 -4.49
C LEU A 96 9.08 -11.38 -3.60
N PHE A 97 7.92 -12.05 -3.53
CA PHE A 97 6.81 -11.65 -2.67
C PHE A 97 7.27 -11.57 -1.20
N PHE A 98 7.89 -12.63 -0.68
CA PHE A 98 8.37 -12.65 0.71
C PHE A 98 9.51 -11.66 0.95
N ALA A 99 10.42 -11.47 0.00
CA ALA A 99 11.50 -10.48 0.12
C ALA A 99 10.95 -9.05 0.21
N VAL A 100 10.03 -8.67 -0.68
CA VAL A 100 9.35 -7.36 -0.64
C VAL A 100 8.53 -7.22 0.64
N ALA A 101 7.76 -8.26 0.98
CA ALA A 101 6.98 -8.31 2.20
C ALA A 101 7.84 -8.05 3.44
N ILE A 102 8.96 -8.77 3.60
CA ILE A 102 9.88 -8.63 4.73
C ILE A 102 10.54 -7.26 4.72
N ALA A 103 11.03 -6.78 3.57
CA ALA A 103 11.64 -5.46 3.45
C ALA A 103 10.68 -4.35 3.92
N LEU A 104 9.41 -4.40 3.51
CA LEU A 104 8.39 -3.45 3.96
C LEU A 104 8.14 -3.56 5.48
N ARG A 105 8.11 -4.77 6.06
CA ARG A 105 8.01 -4.90 7.54
C ARG A 105 9.23 -4.30 8.23
N VAL A 106 10.44 -4.57 7.75
CA VAL A 106 11.68 -4.05 8.35
C VAL A 106 11.73 -2.52 8.29
N ILE A 107 11.29 -1.94 7.18
CA ILE A 107 11.15 -0.47 7.05
C ILE A 107 10.10 0.07 8.03
N ALA A 108 9.02 -0.68 8.28
CA ALA A 108 7.94 -0.28 9.19
C ALA A 108 8.27 -0.49 10.68
N LEU A 109 9.17 -1.42 11.04
CA LEU A 109 9.50 -1.77 12.43
C LEU A 109 9.85 -0.59 13.35
N PRO A 110 10.65 0.42 12.94
CA PRO A 110 11.01 1.53 13.83
C PRO A 110 9.91 2.58 13.96
N LEU A 111 8.80 2.50 13.20
CA LEU A 111 7.69 3.44 13.37
C LEU A 111 7.03 3.19 14.73
N ALA A 112 6.84 4.26 15.49
CA ALA A 112 6.13 4.19 16.75
C ALA A 112 4.70 3.66 16.51
N PRO A 113 4.23 2.70 17.32
CA PRO A 113 2.84 2.29 17.27
C PRO A 113 1.93 3.48 17.59
N SER A 114 0.72 3.47 17.02
CA SER A 114 -0.28 4.49 17.34
C SER A 114 -0.60 4.50 18.84
N ASP A 115 -0.85 5.69 19.36
CA ASP A 115 -1.35 5.96 20.71
C ASP A 115 -2.73 5.33 20.96
N ASP A 116 -3.48 5.02 19.90
CA ASP A 116 -4.75 4.26 19.97
C ASP A 116 -4.56 2.82 20.47
N LEU A 117 -3.34 2.29 20.56
CA LEU A 117 -3.12 0.92 21.05
C LEU A 117 -3.73 0.72 22.46
N TRP A 118 -3.50 1.68 23.35
CA TRP A 118 -4.05 1.66 24.71
C TRP A 118 -5.56 1.84 24.72
N ARG A 119 -6.08 2.58 23.73
CA ARG A 119 -7.51 2.83 23.57
C ARG A 119 -8.26 1.58 23.15
N TYR A 120 -7.74 0.84 22.18
CA TYR A 120 -8.29 -0.43 21.74
C TYR A 120 -8.32 -1.48 22.85
N GLU A 121 -7.21 -1.62 23.58
CA GLU A 121 -7.15 -2.55 24.71
C GLU A 121 -8.17 -2.16 25.79
N TRP A 122 -8.25 -0.86 26.10
CA TRP A 122 -9.20 -0.36 27.09
C TRP A 122 -10.66 -0.63 26.69
N GLU A 123 -11.04 -0.39 25.45
CA GLU A 123 -12.41 -0.64 24.97
C GLU A 123 -12.77 -2.12 24.98
N GLY A 124 -11.82 -3.01 24.67
CA GLY A 124 -12.02 -4.44 24.88
C GLY A 124 -12.21 -4.80 26.36
N LYS A 125 -11.51 -4.14 27.30
CA LYS A 125 -11.77 -4.30 28.74
C LYS A 125 -13.15 -3.78 29.16
N ILE A 126 -13.59 -2.63 28.63
CA ILE A 126 -14.96 -2.11 28.84
C ILE A 126 -15.99 -3.17 28.42
N GLN A 127 -15.84 -3.74 27.23
CA GLN A 127 -16.74 -4.76 26.72
C GLN A 127 -16.76 -6.04 27.55
N ARG A 128 -15.59 -6.51 28.03
CA ARG A 128 -15.51 -7.69 28.90
C ARG A 128 -16.10 -7.44 30.29
N ALA A 129 -16.04 -6.20 30.77
CA ALA A 129 -16.72 -5.78 32.00
C ALA A 129 -18.25 -5.61 31.82
N GLY A 130 -18.80 -5.88 30.62
CA GLY A 130 -20.23 -5.83 30.34
C GLY A 130 -20.75 -4.45 29.95
N PHE A 131 -19.88 -3.47 29.77
CA PHE A 131 -20.24 -2.12 29.33
C PHE A 131 -20.15 -1.98 27.81
N ASN A 132 -20.83 -0.97 27.27
CA ASN A 132 -20.80 -0.66 25.84
C ASN A 132 -19.91 0.59 25.59
N PRO A 133 -18.76 0.47 24.92
CA PRO A 133 -17.81 1.57 24.71
C PRO A 133 -18.37 2.69 23.80
N TYR A 134 -19.45 2.42 23.06
CA TYR A 134 -20.19 3.45 22.30
C TYR A 134 -21.12 4.30 23.19
N LEU A 135 -21.36 3.87 24.44
CA LEU A 135 -22.22 4.55 25.41
C LEU A 135 -21.45 5.17 26.58
N VAL A 136 -20.31 4.57 26.97
CA VAL A 136 -19.48 5.06 28.08
C VAL A 136 -18.12 5.51 27.56
N ALA A 137 -17.69 6.71 27.97
CA ALA A 137 -16.35 7.22 27.68
C ALA A 137 -15.34 6.63 28.71
N PRO A 138 -14.04 6.54 28.38
CA PRO A 138 -13.02 6.06 29.30
C PRO A 138 -12.95 6.75 30.68
N ASP A 139 -13.29 8.03 30.75
CA ASP A 139 -13.34 8.81 31.99
C ASP A 139 -14.66 8.70 32.76
N ASP A 140 -15.63 7.91 32.28
CA ASP A 140 -16.92 7.70 32.96
C ASP A 140 -16.66 7.13 34.39
N PRO A 141 -17.25 7.73 35.44
CA PRO A 141 -17.11 7.26 36.82
C PRO A 141 -17.47 5.78 37.02
N LYS A 142 -18.34 5.21 36.18
CA LYS A 142 -18.70 3.77 36.22
C LYS A 142 -17.49 2.86 35.95
N LEU A 143 -16.48 3.36 35.26
CA LEU A 143 -15.28 2.61 34.89
C LEU A 143 -14.13 2.79 35.88
N ASP A 144 -14.32 3.53 36.98
CA ASP A 144 -13.28 3.80 37.99
C ASP A 144 -12.60 2.53 38.52
N ALA A 145 -13.38 1.49 38.83
CA ALA A 145 -12.84 0.23 39.31
C ALA A 145 -12.00 -0.47 38.23
N LEU A 146 -12.47 -0.46 36.99
CA LEU A 146 -11.76 -1.02 35.84
C LEU A 146 -10.47 -0.25 35.57
N ARG A 147 -10.49 1.09 35.71
CA ARG A 147 -9.34 1.97 35.47
C ARG A 147 -8.24 1.73 36.50
N ARG A 148 -8.61 1.58 37.78
CA ARG A 148 -7.66 1.22 38.85
C ARG A 148 -7.03 -0.15 38.64
N SER A 149 -7.71 -1.07 37.97
CA SER A 149 -7.19 -2.40 37.64
C SER A 149 -6.28 -2.43 36.41
N PHE A 150 -6.17 -1.32 35.67
CA PHE A 150 -5.38 -1.21 34.44
C PHE A 150 -4.23 -0.20 34.61
N PRO A 151 -2.99 -0.67 34.85
CA PRO A 151 -1.82 0.20 35.09
C PRO A 151 -1.56 1.21 33.97
N GLU A 152 -1.87 0.85 32.73
CA GLU A 152 -1.64 1.65 31.53
C GLU A 152 -2.79 2.59 31.21
N SER A 153 -3.80 2.68 32.09
CA SER A 153 -4.95 3.59 31.93
C SER A 153 -4.58 5.06 31.74
N SER A 154 -3.42 5.49 32.24
CA SER A 154 -2.89 6.86 32.04
C SER A 154 -2.45 7.15 30.60
N LYS A 155 -2.28 6.11 29.75
CA LYS A 155 -1.88 6.23 28.35
C LYS A 155 -3.06 6.24 27.37
N ILE A 156 -4.30 6.11 27.88
CA ILE A 156 -5.50 6.14 27.05
C ILE A 156 -5.67 7.56 26.49
N ASN A 157 -5.69 7.69 25.16
CA ASN A 157 -5.95 8.95 24.49
C ASN A 157 -7.46 9.28 24.49
N HIS A 158 -7.78 10.56 24.33
CA HIS A 158 -9.15 11.09 24.25
C HIS A 158 -10.14 10.52 25.28
N PRO A 159 -9.83 10.54 26.59
CA PRO A 159 -10.58 9.79 27.60
C PRO A 159 -12.04 10.26 27.77
N ASN A 160 -12.35 11.45 27.29
CA ASN A 160 -13.68 12.07 27.29
C ASN A 160 -14.54 11.73 26.06
N VAL A 161 -13.98 11.02 25.07
CA VAL A 161 -14.67 10.66 23.82
C VAL A 161 -15.09 9.20 23.89
N ARG A 162 -16.26 8.85 23.35
CA ARG A 162 -16.74 7.45 23.25
C ARG A 162 -16.12 6.74 22.04
N ALA A 163 -16.22 5.41 22.00
CA ALA A 163 -15.72 4.65 20.86
C ALA A 163 -16.35 5.13 19.54
N SER A 164 -15.52 5.26 18.51
CA SER A 164 -15.93 5.55 17.13
C SER A 164 -15.40 4.51 16.14
N PHE A 165 -14.85 3.40 16.65
CA PHE A 165 -14.26 2.35 15.84
C PHE A 165 -15.33 1.43 15.25
N ALA A 166 -15.00 0.78 14.14
CA ALA A 166 -15.89 -0.17 13.49
C ALA A 166 -16.19 -1.37 14.43
N PRO A 167 -17.43 -1.89 14.46
CA PRO A 167 -17.81 -2.98 15.38
C PRO A 167 -16.94 -4.23 15.27
N GLY A 168 -16.40 -4.54 14.08
CA GLY A 168 -15.49 -5.66 13.89
C GLY A 168 -14.16 -5.50 14.64
N ALA A 169 -13.62 -4.28 14.72
CA ALA A 169 -12.42 -3.99 15.48
C ALA A 169 -12.68 -4.14 16.99
N GLU A 170 -13.79 -3.59 17.49
CA GLU A 170 -14.23 -3.74 18.89
C GLU A 170 -14.34 -5.21 19.31
N ILE A 171 -14.96 -6.05 18.49
CA ILE A 171 -15.09 -7.48 18.78
C ILE A 171 -13.72 -8.14 18.87
N LEU A 172 -12.80 -7.81 17.95
CA LEU A 172 -11.45 -8.35 17.95
C LEU A 172 -10.73 -8.01 19.27
N PHE A 173 -10.73 -6.74 19.66
CA PHE A 173 -10.07 -6.31 20.89
C PHE A 173 -10.74 -6.85 22.14
N ARG A 174 -12.06 -7.01 22.16
CA ARG A 174 -12.75 -7.72 23.26
C ARG A 174 -12.15 -9.11 23.51
N PHE A 175 -11.70 -9.82 22.48
CA PHE A 175 -11.06 -11.13 22.64
C PHE A 175 -9.60 -11.07 23.10
N PHE A 176 -8.85 -10.03 22.73
CA PHE A 176 -7.42 -9.90 23.04
C PHE A 176 -7.09 -9.08 24.28
N SER A 177 -8.05 -8.32 24.82
CA SER A 177 -7.86 -7.43 25.97
C SER A 177 -7.86 -8.17 27.29
#